data_AF-A0A1I4GJ87-F1
#
_entry.id   AF-A0A1I4GJ87-F1
#
_cell.length_a   1.000
_cell.length_b   1.000
_cell.length_c   1.000
_cell.angle_alpha   90.00
_cell.angle_beta   90.00
_cell.angle_gamma   90.00
#
_symmetry.space_group_name_H-M   'P 1'
#
loop_
_entity.id
_entity.type
_entity.pdbx_description
1 polymer ?
#
loop_
_entity_poly.entity_id
_entity_poly.type
_entity_poly.pdbx_seq_one_letter_code
_entity_poly.pdbx_strand_id
1 'polypeptide(L)'
;MRVLAIIWLTLLALAHPALAAPVDVLIEERARADYAADLPDGSEFDIILAEQPQADVVTLAEFWMDVPTGKFLVNAVLSNGTIQRLSGLAVVSIPVPVPNRRILPDEIISEDDLVSANLPMGQVGGYIVTTTDDVIGKQVRRMLSPGRPIQAQSIIQPLIIARGDRVDIVFSDGLLSLSSPGRALGDAHRGQEVRIVNLVSNKTVTAIATGDGTVEILR
;
A
#
# COMPACT_ATOMS: atom_id res chain seq x y z
N MET A 1 21.75 56.89 -32.51
CA MET A 1 21.22 57.29 -31.19
C MET A 1 20.73 56.04 -30.49
N ARG A 2 21.47 55.63 -29.45
CA ARG A 2 21.23 54.49 -28.58
C ARG A 2 20.48 54.98 -27.35
N VAL A 3 19.44 54.28 -26.89
CA VAL A 3 19.17 54.12 -25.46
C VAL A 3 18.54 52.75 -25.24
N LEU A 4 19.29 51.88 -24.54
CA LEU A 4 18.83 50.69 -23.85
C LEU A 4 17.85 51.10 -22.74
N ALA A 5 16.70 50.44 -22.63
CA ALA A 5 15.91 50.46 -21.40
C ALA A 5 16.06 49.09 -20.72
N ILE A 6 16.95 49.07 -19.72
CA ILE A 6 17.14 48.01 -18.75
C ILE A 6 15.97 48.12 -17.75
N ILE A 7 15.11 47.11 -17.67
CA ILE A 7 14.13 47.00 -16.58
C ILE A 7 14.68 45.98 -15.59
N TRP A 8 15.14 46.52 -14.46
CA TRP A 8 15.49 45.81 -13.24
C TRP A 8 14.25 45.69 -12.35
N LEU A 9 14.24 44.62 -11.52
CA LEU A 9 13.52 44.51 -10.24
C LEU A 9 11.98 44.42 -10.36
N THR A 10 11.28 43.46 -9.76
CA THR A 10 11.37 43.02 -8.37
C THR A 10 10.84 41.59 -8.24
N LEU A 11 11.64 40.71 -7.64
CA LEU A 11 11.17 39.45 -7.08
C LEU A 11 10.26 39.81 -5.89
N LEU A 12 8.95 39.86 -6.15
CA LEU A 12 7.95 40.08 -5.10
C LEU A 12 7.90 38.80 -4.27
N ALA A 13 8.54 38.82 -3.11
CA ALA A 13 8.28 37.86 -2.05
C ALA A 13 6.79 37.96 -1.72
N LEU A 14 5.99 37.01 -2.22
CA LEU A 14 4.61 36.83 -1.82
C LEU A 14 4.61 36.41 -0.36
N ALA A 15 4.59 37.41 0.52
CA ALA A 15 4.05 37.28 1.86
C ALA A 15 2.64 36.72 1.67
N HIS A 16 2.47 35.42 1.95
CA HIS A 16 1.16 34.81 1.99
C HIS A 16 0.42 35.50 3.15
N PRO A 17 -0.70 36.20 2.90
CA PRO A 17 -1.56 36.55 4.01
C PRO A 17 -2.01 35.23 4.61
N ALA A 18 -2.09 35.18 5.94
CA ALA A 18 -2.84 34.15 6.66
C ALA A 18 -4.32 34.27 6.25
N LEU A 19 -4.62 33.82 5.02
CA LEU A 19 -5.94 33.66 4.48
C LEU A 19 -6.50 32.39 5.13
N ALA A 20 -7.75 32.48 5.56
CA ALA A 20 -8.49 31.39 6.16
C ALA A 20 -8.17 30.06 5.46
N ALA A 21 -7.86 29.04 6.25
CA ALA A 21 -7.71 27.70 5.71
C ALA A 21 -9.00 27.34 4.96
N PRO A 22 -8.92 26.75 3.77
CA PRO A 22 -10.11 26.39 3.02
C PRO A 22 -10.94 25.39 3.85
N VAL A 23 -12.26 25.43 3.66
CA VAL A 23 -13.22 24.76 4.56
C VAL A 23 -12.98 23.24 4.65
N ASP A 24 -12.48 22.65 3.58
CA ASP A 24 -12.04 21.26 3.47
C ASP A 24 -10.91 20.94 4.46
N VAL A 25 -9.89 21.79 4.58
CA VAL A 25 -8.77 21.62 5.52
C VAL A 25 -9.26 21.70 6.96
N LEU A 26 -10.14 22.66 7.28
CA LEU A 26 -10.70 22.78 8.63
C LEU A 26 -11.57 21.57 9.00
N ILE A 27 -12.33 21.03 8.03
CA ILE A 27 -13.14 19.82 8.23
C ILE A 27 -12.25 18.60 8.37
N GLU A 28 -11.21 18.46 7.55
CA GLU A 28 -10.23 17.36 7.63
C GLU A 28 -9.55 17.33 9.00
N GLU A 29 -9.01 18.46 9.48
CA GLU A 29 -8.36 18.54 10.79
C GLU A 29 -9.29 18.04 11.91
N ARG A 30 -10.57 18.39 11.82
CA ARG A 30 -11.56 17.99 12.82
C ARG A 30 -11.99 16.53 12.67
N ALA A 31 -12.20 16.05 11.45
CA ALA A 31 -12.53 14.65 11.16
C ALA A 31 -11.39 13.71 11.57
N ARG A 32 -10.13 14.09 11.31
CA ARG A 32 -8.94 13.34 11.71
C ARG A 32 -8.81 13.23 13.23
N ALA A 33 -9.19 14.29 13.97
CA ALA A 33 -9.21 14.26 15.43
C ALA A 33 -10.24 13.27 15.99
N ASP A 34 -11.40 13.13 15.34
CA ASP A 34 -12.46 12.22 15.76
C ASP A 34 -12.20 10.75 15.33
N TYR A 35 -11.35 10.51 14.32
CA TYR A 35 -10.95 9.17 13.84
C TYR A 35 -9.94 8.42 14.72
N ALA A 36 -9.42 9.03 15.80
CA ALA A 36 -8.56 8.43 16.83
C ALA A 36 -7.55 7.33 16.38
N ALA A 37 -6.28 7.71 16.21
CA ALA A 37 -5.04 6.90 16.23
C ALA A 37 -4.85 5.64 15.34
N ASP A 38 -5.89 5.04 14.76
CA ASP A 38 -5.80 3.78 13.98
C ASP A 38 -5.94 3.99 12.46
N LEU A 39 -5.57 5.17 11.96
CA LEU A 39 -5.54 5.41 10.51
C LEU A 39 -4.31 4.70 9.90
N PRO A 40 -4.48 3.86 8.86
CA PRO A 40 -3.36 3.30 8.12
C PRO A 40 -2.44 4.41 7.57
N ASP A 41 -1.15 4.09 7.45
CA ASP A 41 -0.20 5.01 6.82
C ASP A 41 -0.64 5.36 5.40
N GLY A 42 -0.54 6.64 5.05
CA GLY A 42 -0.98 7.15 3.74
C GLY A 42 -2.49 7.41 3.61
N SER A 43 -3.26 7.37 4.70
CA SER A 43 -4.70 7.72 4.67
C SER A 43 -4.93 9.18 4.27
N GLU A 44 -5.76 9.39 3.27
CA GLU A 44 -6.25 10.68 2.79
C GLU A 44 -7.73 10.86 3.17
N PHE A 45 -8.16 12.10 3.41
CA PHE A 45 -9.56 12.43 3.67
C PHE A 45 -10.17 13.10 2.45
N ASP A 46 -11.16 12.46 1.86
CA ASP A 46 -12.00 13.03 0.82
C ASP A 46 -13.23 13.70 1.47
N ILE A 47 -13.26 15.03 1.46
CA ILE A 47 -14.37 15.82 2.02
C ILE A 47 -15.37 16.18 0.91
N ILE A 48 -16.60 15.69 1.05
CA ILE A 48 -17.71 15.94 0.13
C ILE A 48 -18.76 16.77 0.87
N LEU A 49 -18.86 18.06 0.55
CA LEU A 49 -19.90 18.94 1.10
C LEU A 49 -21.20 18.80 0.33
N ALA A 50 -22.34 18.77 1.05
CA ALA A 50 -23.67 18.79 0.44
C ALA A 50 -24.02 20.17 -0.14
N GLU A 51 -23.56 21.23 0.53
CA GLU A 51 -23.78 22.61 0.14
C GLU A 51 -22.47 23.40 0.30
N GLN A 52 -22.21 24.31 -0.64
CA GLN A 52 -21.04 25.18 -0.58
C GLN A 52 -21.29 26.33 0.41
N PRO A 53 -20.26 26.80 1.13
CA PRO A 53 -20.40 27.93 2.03
C PRO A 53 -20.71 29.22 1.25
N GLN A 54 -21.58 30.05 1.81
CA GLN A 54 -22.02 31.30 1.15
C GLN A 54 -20.99 32.44 1.24
N ALA A 55 -19.98 32.29 2.10
CA ALA A 55 -18.83 33.18 2.24
C ALA A 55 -17.64 32.39 2.81
N ASP A 56 -16.47 33.02 2.94
CA ASP A 56 -15.29 32.36 3.48
C ASP A 56 -15.51 31.88 4.92
N VAL A 57 -15.17 30.63 5.20
CA VAL A 57 -15.29 30.04 6.53
C VAL A 57 -14.09 30.47 7.36
N VAL A 58 -14.34 31.14 8.48
CA VAL A 58 -13.29 31.60 9.40
C VAL A 58 -12.98 30.53 10.44
N THR A 59 -14.01 29.88 10.97
CA THR A 59 -13.84 28.82 11.98
C THR A 59 -15.03 27.86 11.98
N LEU A 60 -14.81 26.68 12.54
CA LEU A 60 -15.82 25.64 12.72
C LEU A 60 -16.20 25.57 14.20
N ALA A 61 -17.49 25.75 14.48
CA ALA A 61 -18.10 25.51 15.77
C ALA A 61 -18.90 24.19 15.73
N GLU A 62 -18.93 23.48 16.86
CA GLU A 62 -19.80 22.32 17.07
C GLU A 62 -19.77 21.29 15.93
N PHE A 63 -18.61 20.65 15.75
CA PHE A 63 -18.44 19.55 14.81
C PHE A 63 -18.98 18.25 15.40
N TRP A 64 -19.83 17.57 14.65
CA TRP A 64 -20.31 16.23 14.94
C TRP A 64 -20.10 15.34 13.73
N MET A 65 -19.60 14.13 13.96
CA MET A 65 -19.36 13.15 12.90
C MET A 65 -19.73 11.74 13.35
N ASP A 66 -20.33 10.99 12.42
CA ASP A 66 -20.56 9.56 12.54
C ASP A 66 -19.45 8.81 11.80
N VAL A 67 -18.41 8.40 12.54
CA VAL A 67 -17.18 7.79 12.00
C VAL A 67 -17.44 6.60 11.08
N PRO A 68 -18.32 5.62 11.41
CA PRO A 68 -18.65 4.51 10.51
C PRO A 68 -19.22 4.92 9.15
N THR A 69 -19.99 6.01 9.09
CA THR A 69 -20.66 6.45 7.84
C THR A 69 -19.96 7.62 7.16
N GLY A 70 -18.99 8.24 7.84
CA GLY A 70 -18.32 9.44 7.38
C GLY A 70 -19.20 10.69 7.41
N LYS A 71 -20.46 10.61 7.83
CA LYS A 71 -21.36 11.77 7.81
C LYS A 71 -20.96 12.76 8.87
N PHE A 72 -20.82 14.03 8.48
CA PHE A 72 -20.57 15.10 9.42
C PHE A 72 -21.60 16.22 9.32
N LEU A 73 -21.73 16.94 10.42
CA LEU A 73 -22.51 18.16 10.54
C LEU A 73 -21.70 19.16 11.36
N VAL A 74 -21.61 20.39 10.88
CA VAL A 74 -20.80 21.43 11.51
C VAL A 74 -21.45 22.80 11.37
N ASN A 75 -21.25 23.66 12.37
CA ASN A 75 -21.65 25.06 12.29
C ASN A 75 -20.43 25.88 11.84
N ALA A 76 -20.41 26.30 10.57
CA ALA A 76 -19.37 27.15 10.03
C ALA A 76 -19.65 28.62 10.36
N VAL A 77 -18.71 29.29 10.99
CA VAL A 77 -18.74 30.75 11.21
C VAL A 77 -18.12 31.41 9.99
N LEU A 78 -18.93 32.14 9.24
CA LEU A 78 -18.53 32.82 8.01
C LEU A 78 -17.88 34.18 8.30
N SER A 79 -17.10 34.69 7.35
CA SER A 79 -16.43 35.99 7.42
C SER A 79 -17.38 37.18 7.56
N ASN A 80 -18.64 37.01 7.16
CA ASN A 80 -19.72 37.99 7.33
C ASN A 80 -20.36 37.97 8.74
N GLY A 81 -19.85 37.14 9.67
CA GLY A 81 -20.36 37.01 11.04
C GLY A 81 -21.60 36.13 11.18
N THR A 82 -22.10 35.54 10.09
CA THR A 82 -23.24 34.61 10.12
C THR A 82 -22.75 33.18 10.38
N ILE A 83 -23.60 32.38 11.01
CA ILE A 83 -23.37 30.95 11.18
C ILE A 83 -24.18 30.21 10.11
N GLN A 84 -23.50 29.38 9.31
CA GLN A 84 -24.12 28.48 8.35
C GLN A 84 -23.89 27.04 8.82
N ARG A 85 -24.97 26.26 8.88
CA ARG A 85 -24.85 24.82 9.12
C ARG A 85 -24.43 24.15 7.82
N LEU A 86 -23.29 23.47 7.84
CA LEU A 86 -22.79 22.65 6.75
C LEU A 86 -22.93 21.17 7.11
N SER A 87 -23.17 20.36 6.10
CA SER A 87 -23.18 18.89 6.24
C SER A 87 -22.51 18.25 5.03
N GLY A 88 -22.04 17.03 5.20
CA GLY A 88 -21.32 16.33 4.16
C GLY A 88 -20.86 14.94 4.57
N LEU A 89 -19.96 14.39 3.77
CA LEU A 89 -19.24 13.14 4.03
C LEU A 89 -17.75 13.45 4.12
N ALA A 90 -17.08 12.93 5.14
CA ALA A 90 -15.64 12.86 5.25
C ALA A 90 -15.27 11.39 5.12
N VAL A 91 -14.85 10.99 3.93
CA VAL A 91 -14.50 9.60 3.60
C VAL A 91 -12.99 9.44 3.70
N VAL A 92 -12.55 8.50 4.53
CA VAL A 92 -11.14 8.12 4.56
C VAL A 92 -10.86 7.20 3.37
N SER A 93 -9.90 7.57 2.55
CA SER A 93 -9.38 6.78 1.45
C SER A 93 -7.96 6.33 1.76
N ILE A 94 -7.63 5.09 1.42
CA ILE A 94 -6.28 4.55 1.56
C ILE A 94 -5.74 4.15 0.20
N PRO A 95 -4.44 4.41 -0.08
CA PRO A 95 -3.80 3.95 -1.29
C PRO A 95 -3.65 2.42 -1.20
N VAL A 96 -4.08 1.71 -2.25
CA VAL A 96 -3.85 0.27 -2.36
C VAL A 96 -3.20 -0.08 -3.70
N PRO A 97 -2.33 -1.10 -3.75
CA PRO A 97 -1.77 -1.59 -5.00
C PRO A 97 -2.84 -2.29 -5.84
N VAL A 98 -3.01 -1.84 -7.07
CA VAL A 98 -3.84 -2.49 -8.09
C VAL A 98 -2.99 -2.84 -9.32
N PRO A 99 -3.30 -3.92 -10.04
CA PRO A 99 -2.62 -4.23 -11.29
C PRO A 99 -2.92 -3.15 -12.33
N ASN A 100 -1.93 -2.73 -13.12
CA ASN A 100 -2.13 -1.84 -14.27
C ASN A 100 -2.42 -2.62 -15.57
N ARG A 101 -2.16 -3.93 -15.56
CA ARG A 101 -2.42 -4.87 -16.66
C ARG A 101 -3.05 -6.15 -16.15
N ARG A 102 -3.44 -7.01 -17.08
CA ARG A 102 -3.82 -8.39 -16.77
C ARG A 102 -2.57 -9.20 -16.41
N ILE A 103 -2.62 -9.91 -15.29
CA ILE A 103 -1.55 -10.80 -14.82
C ILE A 103 -2.15 -12.21 -14.70
N LEU A 104 -1.59 -13.18 -15.40
CA LEU A 104 -2.10 -14.56 -15.44
C LEU A 104 -1.64 -15.38 -14.24
N PRO A 105 -2.28 -16.52 -13.95
CA PRO A 105 -1.74 -17.49 -13.01
C PRO A 105 -0.30 -17.87 -13.35
N ASP A 106 0.50 -18.13 -12.31
CA ASP A 106 1.91 -18.48 -12.34
C ASP A 106 2.89 -17.38 -12.75
N GLU A 107 2.41 -16.20 -13.13
CA GLU A 107 3.26 -15.02 -13.30
C GLU A 107 3.74 -14.46 -11.94
N ILE A 108 4.96 -13.93 -11.94
CA ILE A 108 5.52 -13.19 -10.80
C ILE A 108 5.18 -11.71 -10.95
N ILE A 109 4.66 -11.12 -9.88
CA ILE A 109 4.30 -9.70 -9.86
C ILE A 109 5.55 -8.84 -9.70
N SER A 110 5.75 -7.91 -10.62
CA SER A 110 6.82 -6.90 -10.56
C SER A 110 6.26 -5.53 -10.13
N GLU A 111 7.16 -4.61 -9.78
CA GLU A 111 6.78 -3.22 -9.42
C GLU A 111 6.07 -2.51 -10.59
N ASP A 112 6.55 -2.72 -11.82
CA ASP A 112 6.00 -2.14 -13.04
C ASP A 112 4.57 -2.63 -13.37
N ASP A 113 4.11 -3.71 -12.73
CA ASP A 113 2.75 -4.23 -12.91
C ASP A 113 1.73 -3.56 -12.00
N LEU A 114 2.19 -2.76 -11.03
CA LEU A 114 1.38 -2.21 -9.97
C LEU A 114 1.26 -0.68 -10.10
N VAL A 115 0.10 -0.17 -9.70
CA VAL A 115 -0.18 1.25 -9.55
C VAL A 115 -1.00 1.44 -8.28
N SER A 116 -0.82 2.57 -7.60
CA SER A 116 -1.63 2.91 -6.43
C SER A 116 -2.99 3.45 -6.86
N ALA A 117 -4.05 2.93 -6.26
CA ALA A 117 -5.41 3.45 -6.39
C ALA A 117 -5.98 3.78 -5.01
N ASN A 118 -6.60 4.94 -4.87
CA ASN A 118 -7.26 5.34 -3.63
C ASN A 118 -8.60 4.64 -3.50
N LEU A 119 -8.80 3.91 -2.40
CA LEU A 119 -10.06 3.26 -2.07
C LEU A 119 -10.59 3.74 -0.74
N PRO A 120 -11.91 3.97 -0.62
CA PRO A 120 -12.54 4.22 0.67
C PRO A 120 -12.23 3.09 1.65
N MET A 121 -11.80 3.43 2.86
CA MET A 121 -11.44 2.48 3.92
C MET A 121 -12.56 1.46 4.18
N GLY A 122 -13.82 1.88 4.13
CA GLY A 122 -14.98 0.98 4.28
C GLY A 122 -15.13 -0.08 3.17
N GLN A 123 -14.47 0.10 2.01
CA GLN A 123 -14.42 -0.87 0.92
C GLN A 123 -13.18 -1.76 0.99
N VAL A 124 -12.18 -1.39 1.80
CA VAL A 124 -10.97 -2.20 2.00
C VAL A 124 -11.27 -3.30 3.00
N GLY A 125 -11.75 -4.44 2.50
CA GLY A 125 -11.94 -5.64 3.31
C GLY A 125 -10.62 -6.20 3.81
N GLY A 126 -10.62 -6.89 4.96
CA GLY A 126 -9.42 -7.42 5.62
C GLY A 126 -8.61 -8.47 4.84
N TYR A 127 -9.02 -8.83 3.63
CA TYR A 127 -8.29 -9.73 2.73
C TYR A 127 -7.61 -9.00 1.57
N ILE A 128 -7.79 -7.69 1.45
CA ILE A 128 -7.15 -6.86 0.42
C ILE A 128 -5.74 -6.52 0.89
N VAL A 129 -4.78 -6.63 -0.01
CA VAL A 129 -3.40 -6.22 0.26
C VAL A 129 -3.32 -4.71 0.12
N THR A 130 -2.81 -4.04 1.15
CA THR A 130 -2.70 -2.58 1.21
C THR A 130 -1.30 -2.07 0.87
N THR A 131 -0.28 -2.93 0.96
CA THR A 131 1.13 -2.56 0.79
C THR A 131 1.71 -3.19 -0.47
N THR A 132 2.40 -2.39 -1.28
CA THR A 132 3.05 -2.87 -2.52
C THR A 132 4.12 -3.94 -2.24
N ASP A 133 4.90 -3.78 -1.18
CA ASP A 133 5.95 -4.73 -0.78
C ASP A 133 5.41 -6.13 -0.45
N ASP A 134 4.16 -6.20 0.01
CA ASP A 134 3.48 -7.46 0.27
C ASP A 134 3.02 -8.17 -1.01
N VAL A 135 3.19 -7.55 -2.19
CA VAL A 135 2.75 -8.09 -3.47
C VAL A 135 3.95 -8.41 -4.38
N ILE A 136 4.96 -7.54 -4.41
CA ILE A 136 6.11 -7.69 -5.30
C ILE A 136 6.83 -9.02 -5.03
N GLY A 137 7.19 -9.72 -6.12
CA GLY A 137 7.90 -11.01 -6.05
C GLY A 137 7.00 -12.21 -5.70
N LYS A 138 5.72 -12.00 -5.43
CA LYS A 138 4.75 -13.09 -5.26
C LYS A 138 4.27 -13.62 -6.60
N GLN A 139 3.92 -14.90 -6.60
CA GLN A 139 3.33 -15.59 -7.74
C GLN A 139 1.81 -15.47 -7.70
N VAL A 140 1.20 -15.22 -8.85
CA VAL A 140 -0.24 -15.14 -8.99
C VAL A 140 -0.85 -16.53 -8.98
N ARG A 141 -1.80 -16.77 -8.07
CA ARG A 141 -2.58 -18.01 -8.00
C ARG A 141 -3.82 -17.96 -8.89
N ARG A 142 -4.43 -16.77 -9.02
CA ARG A 142 -5.64 -16.52 -9.80
C ARG A 142 -5.46 -15.23 -10.57
N MET A 143 -5.92 -15.22 -11.83
CA MET A 143 -5.82 -14.07 -12.72
C MET A 143 -6.19 -12.76 -12.01
N LEU A 144 -5.28 -11.79 -12.07
CA LEU A 144 -5.50 -10.44 -11.58
C LEU A 144 -5.95 -9.54 -12.72
N SER A 145 -7.04 -8.82 -12.50
CA SER A 145 -7.59 -7.86 -13.47
C SER A 145 -7.07 -6.45 -13.21
N PRO A 146 -6.83 -5.67 -14.27
CA PRO A 146 -6.36 -4.29 -14.11
C PRO A 146 -7.36 -3.44 -13.32
N GLY A 147 -6.85 -2.54 -12.49
CA GLY A 147 -7.61 -1.63 -11.65
C GLY A 147 -8.35 -2.29 -10.48
N ARG A 148 -8.24 -3.62 -10.31
CA ARG A 148 -8.94 -4.34 -9.24
C ARG A 148 -8.01 -4.59 -8.05
N PRO A 149 -8.48 -4.37 -6.81
CA PRO A 149 -7.66 -4.61 -5.62
C PRO A 149 -7.23 -6.07 -5.51
N ILE A 150 -5.96 -6.27 -5.15
CA ILE A 150 -5.36 -7.58 -5.02
C ILE A 150 -5.79 -8.20 -3.69
N GLN A 151 -6.35 -9.40 -3.76
CA GLN A 151 -6.69 -10.15 -2.56
C GLN A 151 -5.51 -11.05 -2.16
N ALA A 152 -5.21 -11.14 -0.86
CA ALA A 152 -4.13 -11.96 -0.31
C ALA A 152 -4.22 -13.43 -0.75
N GLN A 153 -5.44 -13.97 -0.90
CA GLN A 153 -5.67 -15.34 -1.38
C GLN A 153 -5.38 -15.57 -2.89
N SER A 154 -5.22 -14.49 -3.66
CA SER A 154 -4.95 -14.55 -5.10
C SER A 154 -3.46 -14.59 -5.42
N ILE A 155 -2.61 -14.41 -4.41
CA ILE A 155 -1.15 -14.41 -4.53
C ILE A 155 -0.56 -15.43 -3.55
N ILE A 156 0.58 -16.02 -3.92
CA ILE A 156 1.31 -17.00 -3.12
C ILE A 156 2.81 -16.71 -3.22
N GLN A 157 3.59 -17.28 -2.31
CA GLN A 157 5.05 -17.28 -2.49
C GLN A 157 5.40 -18.00 -3.81
N PRO A 158 6.42 -17.53 -4.54
CA PRO A 158 6.85 -18.19 -5.76
C PRO A 158 7.40 -19.59 -5.46
N LEU A 159 7.19 -20.52 -6.38
CA LEU A 159 7.86 -21.81 -6.31
C LEU A 159 9.35 -21.61 -6.62
N ILE A 160 10.23 -21.99 -5.68
CA ILE A 160 11.68 -21.86 -5.86
C ILE A 160 12.36 -23.22 -6.09
N ILE A 161 11.66 -24.31 -5.81
CA ILE A 161 12.09 -25.69 -6.05
C ILE A 161 10.88 -26.47 -6.51
N ALA A 162 10.93 -27.01 -7.73
CA ALA A 162 9.95 -27.95 -8.23
C ALA A 162 10.39 -29.40 -8.02
N ARG A 163 9.42 -30.30 -7.98
CA ARG A 163 9.68 -31.74 -7.92
C ARG A 163 10.55 -32.18 -9.10
N GLY A 164 11.65 -32.86 -8.76
CA GLY A 164 12.60 -33.39 -9.74
C GLY A 164 13.72 -32.43 -10.10
N ASP A 165 13.70 -31.20 -9.57
CA ASP A 165 14.79 -30.24 -9.74
C ASP A 165 16.07 -30.74 -9.09
N ARG A 166 17.18 -30.38 -9.71
CA ARG A 166 18.51 -30.57 -9.14
C ARG A 166 18.76 -29.42 -8.17
N VAL A 167 19.09 -29.77 -6.94
CA VAL A 167 19.27 -28.81 -5.85
C VAL A 167 20.62 -29.01 -5.18
N ASP A 168 21.18 -27.96 -4.61
CA ASP A 168 22.38 -28.02 -3.78
C ASP A 168 21.99 -28.09 -2.31
N ILE A 169 22.24 -29.24 -1.69
CA ILE A 169 22.03 -29.50 -0.27
C ILE A 169 23.19 -28.90 0.50
N VAL A 170 22.91 -27.83 1.24
CA VAL A 170 23.82 -27.18 2.15
C VAL A 170 23.54 -27.66 3.58
N PHE A 171 24.60 -28.06 4.28
CA PHE A 171 24.56 -28.35 5.70
C PHE A 171 25.56 -27.45 6.40
N SER A 172 25.09 -26.70 7.39
CA SER A 172 25.89 -25.77 8.19
C SER A 172 25.88 -26.22 9.66
N ASP A 173 27.07 -26.33 10.28
CA ASP A 173 27.23 -26.63 11.70
C ASP A 173 28.44 -25.87 12.26
N GLY A 174 28.19 -24.68 12.80
CA GLY A 174 29.24 -23.77 13.28
C GLY A 174 30.18 -23.35 12.15
N LEU A 175 31.43 -23.84 12.18
CA LEU A 175 32.45 -23.57 11.14
C LEU A 175 32.43 -24.58 9.99
N LEU A 176 31.61 -25.64 10.09
CA LEU A 176 31.50 -26.65 9.05
C LEU A 176 30.41 -26.24 8.06
N SER A 177 30.77 -26.15 6.78
CA SER A 177 29.80 -26.02 5.68
C SER A 177 30.08 -27.13 4.67
N LEU A 178 29.08 -27.99 4.45
CA LEU A 178 29.11 -29.06 3.47
C LEU A 178 28.07 -28.78 2.40
N SER A 179 28.44 -28.97 1.14
CA SER A 179 27.50 -28.95 0.02
C SER A 179 27.49 -30.29 -0.71
N SER A 180 26.32 -30.70 -1.18
CA SER A 180 26.19 -31.90 -2.01
C SER A 180 25.02 -31.79 -2.98
N PRO A 181 25.13 -32.34 -4.19
CA PRO A 181 24.04 -32.30 -5.14
C PRO A 181 22.92 -33.25 -4.71
N GLY A 182 21.69 -32.79 -4.87
CA GLY A 182 20.47 -33.48 -4.53
C GLY A 182 19.42 -33.39 -5.64
N ARG A 183 18.35 -34.14 -5.46
CA ARG A 183 17.14 -34.05 -6.29
C ARG A 183 15.91 -33.90 -5.44
N ALA A 184 15.12 -32.86 -5.69
CA ALA A 184 13.89 -32.59 -4.96
C ALA A 184 12.83 -33.66 -5.24
N LEU A 185 12.16 -34.15 -4.21
CA LEU A 185 11.05 -35.10 -4.29
C LEU A 185 9.68 -34.42 -4.27
N GLY A 186 9.62 -33.13 -3.96
CA GLY A 186 8.40 -32.34 -3.92
C GLY A 186 8.67 -30.87 -4.24
N ASP A 187 7.58 -30.12 -4.31
CA ASP A 187 7.56 -28.69 -4.55
C ASP A 187 7.78 -27.93 -3.23
N ALA A 188 8.55 -26.84 -3.27
CA ALA A 188 8.73 -25.98 -2.11
C ALA A 188 8.88 -24.50 -2.47
N HIS A 189 8.23 -23.68 -1.65
CA HIS A 189 8.44 -22.24 -1.60
C HIS A 189 9.59 -21.90 -0.64
N ARG A 190 10.08 -20.65 -0.68
CA ARG A 190 11.08 -20.17 0.26
C ARG A 190 10.61 -20.39 1.71
N GLY A 191 11.47 -20.97 2.53
CA GLY A 191 11.21 -21.29 3.93
C GLY A 191 10.40 -22.56 4.17
N GLN A 192 9.99 -23.29 3.13
CA GLN A 192 9.27 -24.56 3.27
C GLN A 192 10.20 -25.76 3.28
N GLU A 193 9.80 -26.80 4.01
CA GLU A 193 10.48 -28.09 4.02
C GLU A 193 10.22 -28.87 2.72
N VAL A 194 11.29 -29.48 2.19
CA VAL A 194 11.25 -30.37 1.04
C VAL A 194 12.08 -31.62 1.29
N ARG A 195 11.58 -32.76 0.82
CA ARG A 195 12.33 -34.03 0.83
C ARG A 195 13.21 -34.11 -0.40
N ILE A 196 14.43 -34.58 -0.22
CA ILE A 196 15.47 -34.53 -1.25
C ILE A 196 16.25 -35.83 -1.21
N VAL A 197 16.58 -36.39 -2.38
CA VAL A 197 17.53 -37.50 -2.47
C VAL A 197 18.91 -36.92 -2.73
N ASN A 198 19.85 -37.20 -1.85
CA ASN A 198 21.26 -36.89 -2.05
C ASN A 198 21.81 -37.81 -3.15
N LEU A 199 22.33 -37.23 -4.24
CA LEU A 199 22.76 -37.99 -5.42
C LEU A 199 24.09 -38.73 -5.21
N VAL A 200 24.84 -38.39 -4.16
CA VAL A 200 26.11 -39.05 -3.80
C VAL A 200 25.86 -40.27 -2.93
N SER A 201 25.02 -40.13 -1.90
CA SER A 201 24.77 -41.18 -0.91
C SER A 201 23.49 -42.00 -1.18
N ASN A 202 22.65 -41.58 -2.12
CA ASN A 202 21.31 -42.12 -2.37
C ASN A 202 20.37 -42.12 -1.14
N LYS A 203 20.68 -41.33 -0.12
CA LYS A 203 19.83 -41.17 1.07
C LYS A 203 18.84 -40.03 0.87
N THR A 204 17.65 -40.19 1.44
CA THR A 204 16.66 -39.10 1.50
C THR A 204 16.92 -38.25 2.73
N VAL A 205 16.91 -36.93 2.57
CA VAL A 205 17.06 -35.93 3.62
C VAL A 205 15.90 -34.93 3.53
N THR A 206 15.55 -34.32 4.66
CA THR A 206 14.62 -33.19 4.71
C THR A 206 15.43 -31.92 4.91
N ALA A 207 15.16 -30.90 4.11
CA ALA A 207 15.82 -29.61 4.17
C ALA A 207 14.81 -28.50 3.89
N ILE A 208 15.16 -27.26 4.23
CA ILE A 208 14.34 -26.07 3.97
C ILE A 208 14.85 -25.38 2.71
N ALA A 209 13.94 -25.00 1.83
CA ALA A 209 14.27 -24.25 0.62
C ALA A 209 14.65 -22.79 0.98
N THR A 210 15.91 -22.41 0.76
CA THR A 210 16.43 -21.07 1.13
C THR A 210 16.59 -20.16 -0.09
N GLY A 211 16.91 -20.74 -1.25
CA GLY A 211 17.12 -20.01 -2.50
C GLY A 211 16.78 -20.85 -3.73
N ASP A 212 16.89 -20.24 -4.90
CA ASP A 212 16.67 -20.93 -6.18
C ASP A 212 17.63 -22.12 -6.30
N GLY A 213 17.07 -23.33 -6.34
CA GLY A 213 17.84 -24.58 -6.34
C GLY A 213 18.70 -24.85 -5.09
N THR A 214 18.55 -24.08 -3.99
CA THR A 214 19.36 -24.24 -2.77
C THR A 214 18.50 -24.61 -1.57
N VAL A 215 18.96 -25.61 -0.81
CA VAL A 215 18.26 -26.13 0.37
C VAL A 215 19.21 -26.29 1.54
N GLU A 216 18.73 -25.99 2.74
CA GLU A 216 19.53 -26.07 3.97
C GLU A 216 18.92 -27.06 4.96
N ILE A 217 19.75 -27.96 5.48
CA ILE A 217 19.33 -28.88 6.55
C ILE A 217 19.47 -28.15 7.88
N LEU A 218 18.35 -27.90 8.56
CA LEU A 218 18.36 -27.41 9.93
C LEU A 218 18.76 -28.52 10.91
N ARG A 219 19.56 -28.16 11.91
CA ARG A 219 19.96 -29.01 13.03
C ARG A 219 18.99 -28.88 14.21
#